data_AF-A0A7X8DUC0-F1
#
_entry.id   AF-A0A7X8DUC0-F1
#
_cell.length_a   1.000
_cell.length_b   1.000
_cell.length_c   1.000
_cell.angle_alpha   90.00
_cell.angle_beta   90.00
_cell.angle_gamma   90.00
#
_symmetry.space_group_name_H-M   'P 1'
#
loop_
_entity.id
_entity.type
_entity.pdbx_description
1 polymer ?
#
loop_
_entity_poly.entity_id
_entity_poly.type
_entity_poly.pdbx_seq_one_letter_code
_entity_poly.pdbx_strand_id
1 'polypeptide(L)'
;MKDNMDNSSKTISAGEINKFVYCPYQWYYQRLYGNKKLRELVKIRNEYYGYGDSDLSNFNKGVQFHKKYHFAYKIKKSLSIVFWIIILVAIAYILYQVMRYEL
;
A
#
# COMPACT_ATOMS: atom_id res chain seq x y z
N MET A 1 -0.56 -20.10 25.21
CA MET A 1 0.07 -19.96 23.87
C MET A 1 0.78 -18.62 23.85
N LYS A 2 2.12 -18.63 23.76
CA LYS A 2 2.94 -17.41 23.70
C LYS A 2 3.02 -17.03 22.22
N ASP A 3 2.05 -16.23 21.75
CA ASP A 3 2.15 -15.62 20.43
C ASP A 3 3.43 -14.78 20.43
N ASN A 4 4.36 -15.09 19.51
CA ASN A 4 5.53 -14.26 19.27
C ASN A 4 5.03 -12.91 18.74
N MET A 5 4.81 -11.98 19.67
CA MET A 5 4.33 -10.61 19.46
C MET A 5 5.46 -9.64 19.10
N ASP A 6 6.67 -10.15 18.89
CA ASP A 6 7.80 -9.37 18.42
C ASP A 6 7.77 -9.25 16.90
N ASN A 7 7.98 -8.04 16.38
CA ASN A 7 8.23 -7.89 14.95
C ASN A 7 9.64 -8.39 14.63
N SER A 8 9.77 -9.68 14.33
CA SER A 8 11.03 -10.33 13.95
C SER A 8 11.51 -9.97 12.54
N SER A 9 10.79 -9.09 11.84
CA SER A 9 11.19 -8.64 10.51
C SER A 9 12.52 -7.88 10.55
N LYS A 10 13.46 -8.33 9.73
CA LYS A 10 14.72 -7.63 9.47
C LYS A 10 14.54 -6.39 8.58
N THR A 11 13.37 -6.21 7.96
CA THR A 11 13.09 -5.06 7.09
C THR A 11 12.49 -3.90 7.87
N ILE A 12 12.96 -2.70 7.59
CA ILE A 12 12.48 -1.45 8.18
C ILE A 12 11.66 -0.71 7.13
N SER A 13 10.44 -0.30 7.48
CA SER A 13 9.60 0.52 6.59
C SER A 13 9.85 2.01 6.79
N ALA A 14 9.53 2.84 5.79
CA ALA A 14 9.59 4.30 5.94
C ALA A 14 8.75 4.82 7.13
N GLY A 15 7.61 4.15 7.41
CA GLY A 15 6.79 4.46 8.57
C GLY A 15 7.45 4.11 9.91
N GLU A 16 8.29 3.07 9.96
CA GLU A 16 9.08 2.75 11.14
C GLU A 16 10.17 3.79 11.40
N ILE A 17 10.87 4.23 10.35
CA ILE A 17 11.89 5.30 10.47
C ILE A 17 11.23 6.59 10.98
N ASN A 18 10.11 6.99 10.38
CA ASN A 18 9.39 8.19 10.82
C ASN A 18 8.97 8.12 12.29
N LYS A 19 8.50 6.96 12.76
CA LYS A 19 8.15 6.75 14.17
C LYS A 19 9.36 6.77 15.08
N PHE A 20 10.48 6.18 14.67
CA PHE A 20 11.71 6.18 15.46
C PHE A 20 12.24 7.61 15.64
N VAL A 21 12.29 8.39 14.54
CA VAL A 21 12.72 9.80 14.56
C VAL A 21 11.78 10.65 15.41
N TYR A 22 10.47 10.40 15.34
CA TYR A 22 9.48 11.13 16.15
C TYR A 22 9.56 10.77 17.64
N CYS A 23 9.56 9.48 17.98
CA CYS A 23 9.66 8.98 19.34
C CYS A 23 10.27 7.56 19.37
N PRO A 24 11.53 7.41 19.80
CA PRO A 24 12.22 6.12 19.85
C PRO A 24 11.50 5.09 20.74
N TYR A 25 10.90 5.53 21.86
CA TYR A 25 10.13 4.65 22.74
C TYR A 25 8.88 4.09 22.08
N GLN A 26 8.15 4.91 21.32
CA GLN A 26 6.98 4.45 20.59
C GLN A 26 7.35 3.38 19.56
N TRP A 27 8.48 3.56 18.86
CA TRP A 27 9.01 2.56 17.94
C TRP A 27 9.43 1.26 18.67
N TYR A 28 10.14 1.37 19.80
CA TYR A 28 10.59 0.23 20.58
C TYR A 28 9.41 -0.65 21.05
N TYR A 29 8.41 -0.04 21.70
CA TYR A 29 7.25 -0.78 22.18
C TYR A 29 6.39 -1.35 21.05
N GLN A 30 6.38 -0.71 19.88
CA GLN A 30 5.72 -1.24 18.71
C GLN A 30 6.42 -2.50 18.18
N ARG A 31 7.75 -2.59 18.25
CA ARG A 31 8.47 -3.83 17.93
C ARG A 31 8.32 -4.90 19.00
N LEU A 32 8.25 -4.52 20.27
CA LEU A 32 8.14 -5.45 21.39
C LEU A 32 6.76 -6.12 21.50
N TYR A 33 5.68 -5.34 21.32
CA TYR A 33 4.30 -5.82 21.54
C TYR A 33 3.46 -5.94 20.26
N GLY A 34 3.90 -5.30 19.17
CA GLY A 34 3.16 -5.25 17.92
C GLY A 34 1.96 -4.27 17.94
N ASN A 35 1.49 -3.95 16.73
CA ASN A 35 0.39 -2.98 16.53
C ASN A 35 -0.97 -3.43 17.09
N LYS A 36 -1.20 -4.74 17.21
CA LYS A 36 -2.48 -5.27 17.72
C LYS A 36 -2.58 -5.03 19.22
N LYS A 37 -1.55 -5.41 19.97
CA LYS A 37 -1.55 -5.27 21.43
C LYS A 37 -1.58 -3.82 21.87
N LEU A 38 -0.81 -2.95 21.19
CA LEU A 38 -0.84 -1.52 21.48
C LEU A 38 -2.24 -0.90 21.27
N ARG A 39 -2.98 -1.34 20.24
CA ARG A 39 -4.37 -0.88 20.02
C ARG A 39 -5.32 -1.34 21.13
N GLU A 40 -5.17 -2.57 21.62
CA GLU A 40 -5.93 -3.07 22.77
C GLU A 40 -5.63 -2.24 24.03
N LEU A 41 -4.35 -1.98 24.32
CA LEU A 41 -3.93 -1.19 25.49
C LEU A 41 -4.43 0.26 25.41
N VAL A 42 -4.41 0.86 24.22
CA VAL A 42 -4.98 2.19 23.97
C VAL A 42 -6.49 2.20 24.24
N LYS A 43 -7.22 1.17 23.78
CA LYS A 43 -8.66 1.05 24.02
C LYS A 43 -8.98 0.96 25.53
N ILE A 44 -8.26 0.09 26.26
CA ILE A 44 -8.42 -0.08 27.71
C ILE A 44 -8.16 1.24 28.45
N ARG A 45 -7.06 1.94 28.09
CA ARG A 45 -6.74 3.26 28.67
C ARG A 45 -7.86 4.26 28.39
N ASN A 46 -8.33 4.34 27.14
CA ASN A 46 -9.36 5.30 26.76
C ASN A 46 -10.68 5.04 27.50
N GLU A 47 -11.07 3.78 27.65
CA GLU A 47 -12.25 3.37 28.41
C GLU A 47 -12.12 3.72 29.90
N TYR A 48 -10.97 3.45 30.51
CA TYR A 48 -10.72 3.74 31.92
C TYR A 48 -10.75 5.24 32.26
N TYR A 49 -10.16 6.08 31.41
CA TYR A 49 -10.08 7.53 31.62
C TYR A 49 -11.21 8.32 30.93
N GLY A 50 -12.14 7.65 30.26
CA GLY A 50 -13.22 8.30 29.50
C GLY A 50 -12.73 9.15 28.32
N TYR A 51 -11.56 8.83 27.75
CA TYR A 51 -11.06 9.54 26.58
C TYR A 51 -11.87 9.18 25.33
N GLY A 52 -12.28 10.19 24.57
CA GLY A 52 -12.88 10.01 23.26
C GLY A 52 -11.90 9.34 22.28
N ASP A 53 -12.44 8.60 21.32
CA ASP A 53 -11.62 7.96 20.30
C ASP A 53 -10.92 9.04 19.44
N SER A 54 -9.59 8.95 19.33
CA SER A 54 -8.81 9.88 18.51
C SER A 54 -9.11 9.61 17.04
N ASP A 55 -9.73 10.57 16.37
CA ASP A 55 -10.22 10.41 15.00
C ASP A 55 -9.07 10.14 14.00
N LEU A 56 -9.16 9.00 13.32
CA LEU A 56 -8.23 8.57 12.26
C LEU A 56 -8.56 9.18 10.90
N SER A 57 -9.45 10.18 10.84
CA SER A 57 -9.92 10.81 9.61
C SER A 57 -8.79 11.27 8.67
N ASN A 58 -7.71 11.85 9.20
CA ASN A 58 -6.56 12.29 8.40
C ASN A 58 -5.79 11.11 7.77
N PHE A 59 -5.56 10.04 8.55
CA PHE A 59 -4.95 8.82 8.02
C PHE A 59 -5.82 8.18 6.93
N ASN A 60 -7.13 8.10 7.19
CA ASN A 60 -8.09 7.55 6.24
C ASN A 60 -8.16 8.37 4.94
N LYS A 61 -8.11 9.71 5.02
CA LYS A 61 -8.02 10.58 3.85
C LYS A 61 -6.77 10.27 3.01
N GLY A 62 -5.61 10.10 3.66
CA GLY A 62 -4.37 9.71 2.98
C GLY A 62 -4.47 8.36 2.28
N VAL A 63 -5.02 7.34 2.95
CA VAL A 63 -5.23 6.01 2.36
C VAL A 63 -6.16 6.06 1.15
N GLN A 64 -7.26 6.82 1.23
CA GLN A 64 -8.19 6.97 0.11
C GLN A 64 -7.52 7.64 -1.10
N PHE A 65 -6.69 8.66 -0.88
CA PHE A 65 -5.93 9.31 -1.94
C PHE A 65 -5.00 8.32 -2.65
N HIS A 66 -4.20 7.56 -1.90
CA HIS A 66 -3.32 6.55 -2.47
C HIS A 66 -4.08 5.47 -3.25
N LYS A 67 -5.25 5.04 -2.76
CA LYS A 67 -6.10 4.07 -3.46
C LYS A 67 -6.55 4.60 -4.82
N LYS A 68 -7.01 5.87 -4.88
CA LYS A 68 -7.41 6.52 -6.15
C LYS A 68 -6.23 6.65 -7.10
N TYR A 69 -5.06 7.05 -6.61
CA TYR A 69 -3.85 7.18 -7.41
C TYR A 69 -3.39 5.84 -8.00
N HIS A 70 -3.32 4.79 -7.18
CA HIS A 70 -2.95 3.45 -7.64
C HIS A 70 -3.94 2.88 -8.65
N PHE A 71 -5.24 3.17 -8.48
CA PHE A 71 -6.26 2.76 -9.43
C PHE A 71 -6.08 3.46 -10.78
N ALA A 72 -5.89 4.78 -10.78
CA ALA A 72 -5.63 5.55 -12.00
C ALA A 72 -4.35 5.08 -12.71
N TYR A 73 -3.29 4.78 -11.96
CA TYR A 73 -2.05 4.23 -12.51
C TYR A 73 -2.28 2.86 -13.17
N LYS A 74 -3.03 1.96 -12.53
CA LYS A 74 -3.37 0.65 -13.12
C LYS A 74 -4.13 0.81 -14.43
N ILE A 75 -5.11 1.70 -14.49
CA ILE A 75 -5.86 1.98 -15.74
C ILE A 75 -4.94 2.51 -16.83
N LYS A 76 -4.11 3.53 -16.53
CA LYS A 76 -3.16 4.07 -17.50
C LYS A 76 -2.21 2.99 -18.04
N LYS A 77 -1.72 2.12 -17.16
CA LYS A 77 -0.87 0.99 -17.54
C LYS A 77 -1.60 0.01 -18.46
N SER A 78 -2.83 -0.37 -18.13
CA SER A 78 -3.65 -1.27 -18.96
C SER A 78 -3.95 -0.67 -20.33
N LEU A 79 -4.30 0.62 -20.41
CA LEU A 79 -4.55 1.31 -21.67
C LEU A 79 -3.30 1.37 -22.55
N SER A 80 -2.13 1.62 -21.95
CA SER A 80 -0.86 1.60 -22.67
C SER A 80 -0.57 0.23 -23.27
N ILE A 81 -0.81 -0.86 -22.53
CA ILE A 81 -0.64 -2.23 -23.04
C ILE A 81 -1.59 -2.52 -24.21
N VAL A 82 -2.87 -2.16 -24.09
CA VAL A 82 -3.86 -2.36 -25.16
C VAL A 82 -3.46 -1.58 -26.43
N PHE A 83 -2.98 -0.35 -26.27
CA PHE A 83 -2.50 0.47 -27.39
C PHE A 83 -1.33 -0.18 -28.13
N TRP A 84 -0.34 -0.72 -27.41
CA TRP A 84 0.77 -1.46 -28.02
C TRP A 84 0.33 -2.72 -28.77
N ILE A 85 -0.66 -3.44 -28.25
CA ILE A 85 -1.22 -4.62 -28.92
C ILE A 85 -1.90 -4.22 -30.24
N ILE A 86 -2.66 -3.12 -30.25
CA ILE A 86 -3.33 -2.63 -31.48
C ILE A 86 -2.30 -2.27 -32.55
N ILE A 87 -1.22 -1.57 -32.19
CA ILE A 87 -0.13 -1.25 -33.12
C ILE A 87 0.48 -2.54 -33.71
N LEU A 88 0.75 -3.53 -32.86
CA LEU A 88 1.36 -4.78 -33.29
C LEU A 88 0.46 -5.54 -34.28
N VAL A 89 -0.85 -5.58 -34.01
CA VAL A 89 -1.85 -6.18 -34.92
C VAL A 89 -1.93 -5.41 -36.25
N ALA A 90 -1.90 -4.07 -36.21
CA ALA A 90 -1.93 -3.25 -37.42
C ALA A 90 -0.69 -3.50 -38.31
N ILE A 91 0.49 -3.58 -37.71
CA ILE A 91 1.74 -3.91 -38.43
C ILE A 91 1.63 -5.31 -39.04
N ALA A 92 1.18 -6.31 -38.27
CA ALA A 92 1.01 -7.67 -38.78
C ALA A 92 0.01 -7.74 -39.95
N TYR A 93 -1.07 -6.96 -39.89
CA TYR A 93 -2.05 -6.86 -40.98
C TYR A 93 -1.46 -6.24 -42.25
N ILE A 94 -0.67 -5.17 -42.12
CA ILE A 94 0.02 -4.55 -43.25
C ILE A 94 0.99 -5.54 -43.90
N LEU A 95 1.81 -6.23 -43.09
CA LEU A 95 2.74 -7.24 -43.60
C LEU A 95 2.01 -8.38 -44.32
N TYR A 96 0.88 -8.84 -43.77
CA TYR A 96 0.04 -9.86 -44.41
C TYR A 96 -0.49 -9.40 -45.77
N GLN A 97 -0.94 -8.15 -45.88
CA GLN A 97 -1.40 -7.60 -47.16
C GLN A 97 -0.26 -7.54 -48.18
N VAL A 98 0.92 -7.03 -47.80
CA VAL A 98 2.09 -6.95 -48.68
C VAL A 98 2.48 -8.32 -49.22
N MET A 99 2.58 -9.34 -48.34
CA MET A 99 2.89 -10.70 -48.76
C MET A 99 1.85 -11.28 -49.74
N ARG A 100 0.58 -10.89 -49.63
CA ARG A 100 -0.49 -11.35 -50.53
C ARG A 100 -0.48 -10.64 -51.90
N TYR A 101 0.20 -9.50 -52.04
CA TYR A 101 0.37 -8.84 -53.33
C TYR A 101 1.58 -9.36 -54.11
N GLU A 102 2.59 -9.93 -53.43
CA GLU A 102 3.78 -10.51 -54.08
C GLU A 102 3.61 -11.98 -54.50
N LEU A 103 2.47 -12.62 -54.14
CA LEU A 103 2.11 -14.01 -54.46
C LEU A 103 0.99 -14.05 -55.51
#